data_AF-A0A7X5SXJ8-F1
#
_entry.id   AF-A0A7X5SXJ8-F1
#
_cell.length_a   1.000
_cell.length_b   1.000
_cell.length_c   1.000
_cell.angle_alpha   90.00
_cell.angle_beta   90.00
_cell.angle_gamma   90.00
#
_symmetry.space_group_name_H-M   'P 1'
#
loop_
_entity.id
_entity.type
_entity.pdbx_description
1 polymer ?
#
loop_
_entity_poly.entity_id
_entity_poly.type
_entity_poly.pdbx_seq_one_letter_code
_entity_poly.pdbx_strand_id
1 'polypeptide(L)'
;MNKEELKTIKQAIINENEGYEFYKMVSKDTNSEEAKKAFLELAEEELKHVKWLKDLFTKLKDNKMDSIDLKEIQVASPKIFAWENLDREGASKAVSVFGIGIQMERDSVDFYKKAAKDTEVQEAKVIYEELAKWEQSHLEQFYKEYERLMEEWWSEQGFEPF
;
A
#
# COMPACT_ATOMS: atom_id res chain seq x y z
N MET A 1 -7.36 1.34 -26.95
CA MET A 1 -6.86 0.33 -25.99
C MET A 1 -5.56 0.76 -25.34
N ASN A 2 -4.39 0.68 -25.99
CA ASN A 2 -3.10 0.89 -25.29
C ASN A 2 -2.93 2.28 -24.64
N LYS A 3 -3.53 3.35 -25.17
CA LYS A 3 -3.40 4.71 -24.59
C LYS A 3 -4.08 4.86 -23.22
N GLU A 4 -5.26 4.28 -23.05
CA GLU A 4 -5.98 4.33 -21.77
C GLU A 4 -5.29 3.42 -20.75
N GLU A 5 -4.86 2.22 -21.16
CA GLU A 5 -4.08 1.33 -20.29
C GLU A 5 -2.77 1.99 -19.81
N LEU A 6 -2.01 2.62 -20.71
CA LEU A 6 -0.81 3.37 -20.33
C LEU A 6 -1.11 4.54 -19.38
N LYS A 7 -2.31 5.12 -19.44
CA LYS A 7 -2.74 6.17 -18.50
C LYS A 7 -3.08 5.56 -17.13
N THR A 8 -3.76 4.41 -17.10
CA THR A 8 -4.02 3.66 -15.87
C THR A 8 -2.72 3.25 -15.18
N ILE A 9 -1.77 2.66 -15.91
CA ILE A 9 -0.47 2.27 -15.34
C ILE A 9 0.29 3.49 -14.81
N LYS A 10 0.24 4.64 -15.50
CA LYS A 10 0.84 5.88 -14.99
C LYS A 10 0.21 6.34 -13.69
N GLN A 11 -1.11 6.26 -13.58
CA GLN A 11 -1.80 6.61 -12.33
C GLN A 11 -1.41 5.65 -11.21
N ALA A 12 -1.34 4.35 -11.49
CA ALA A 12 -0.87 3.35 -10.54
C ALA A 12 0.53 3.71 -10.02
N ILE A 13 1.49 4.01 -10.92
CA ILE A 13 2.84 4.43 -10.53
C ILE A 13 2.82 5.67 -9.64
N ILE A 14 1.93 6.63 -9.88
CA ILE A 14 1.82 7.83 -9.04
C ILE A 14 1.32 7.45 -7.64
N ASN A 15 0.25 6.65 -7.55
CA ASN A 15 -0.31 6.20 -6.27
C ASN A 15 0.73 5.48 -5.41
N GLU A 16 1.47 4.51 -5.98
CA GLU A 16 2.52 3.78 -5.24
C GLU A 16 3.69 4.70 -4.81
N ASN A 17 4.03 5.73 -5.61
CA ASN A 17 5.05 6.69 -5.17
C ASN A 17 4.54 7.60 -4.05
N GLU A 18 3.23 7.93 -4.03
CA GLU A 18 2.62 8.65 -2.91
C GLU A 18 2.65 7.81 -1.64
N GLY A 19 2.31 6.52 -1.73
CA GLY A 19 2.50 5.52 -0.66
C GLY A 19 3.94 5.48 -0.14
N TYR A 20 4.90 5.30 -1.05
CA TYR A 20 6.32 5.30 -0.72
C TYR A 20 6.76 6.54 0.06
N GLU A 21 6.47 7.74 -0.45
CA GLU A 21 6.91 8.98 0.18
C GLU A 21 6.20 9.20 1.52
N PHE A 22 4.93 8.81 1.64
CA PHE A 22 4.20 8.88 2.91
C PHE A 22 4.85 7.97 3.96
N TYR A 23 5.03 6.68 3.69
CA TYR A 23 5.61 5.74 4.67
C TYR A 23 7.07 6.09 5.01
N LYS A 24 7.84 6.56 4.04
CA LYS A 24 9.19 7.08 4.27
C LYS A 24 9.20 8.36 5.11
N MET A 25 8.19 9.22 4.98
CA MET A 25 8.03 10.40 5.85
C MET A 25 7.72 9.97 7.28
N VAL A 26 6.72 9.10 7.45
CA VAL A 26 6.28 8.62 8.77
C VAL A 26 7.41 7.90 9.51
N SER A 27 8.20 7.08 8.81
CA SER A 27 9.34 6.39 9.44
C SER A 27 10.42 7.32 9.99
N LYS A 28 10.54 8.55 9.48
CA LYS A 28 11.49 9.56 9.99
C LYS A 28 10.94 10.35 11.18
N ASP A 29 9.62 10.32 11.36
CA ASP A 29 8.88 11.19 12.28
C ASP A 29 8.31 10.42 13.50
N THR A 30 8.63 9.12 13.59
CA THR A 30 8.36 8.26 14.74
C THR A 30 9.61 8.07 15.58
N ASN A 31 9.47 8.03 16.91
CA ASN A 31 10.60 7.74 17.82
C ASN A 31 10.74 6.25 18.16
N SER A 32 9.80 5.41 17.71
CA SER A 32 9.89 3.96 17.86
C SER A 32 10.73 3.37 16.74
N GLU A 33 11.82 2.69 17.10
CA GLU A 33 12.69 2.03 16.12
C GLU A 33 11.97 0.87 15.42
N GLU A 34 11.06 0.17 16.11
CA GLU A 34 10.21 -0.86 15.53
C GLU A 34 9.26 -0.28 14.48
N ALA A 35 8.54 0.79 14.83
CA ALA A 35 7.63 1.47 13.91
C ALA A 35 8.37 2.05 12.69
N LYS A 36 9.51 2.69 12.93
CA LYS A 36 10.38 3.20 11.88
C LYS A 36 10.79 2.09 10.92
N LYS A 37 11.19 0.94 11.44
CA LYS A 37 11.53 -0.22 10.62
C LYS A 37 10.32 -0.73 9.83
N ALA A 38 9.15 -0.87 10.46
CA ALA A 38 7.93 -1.30 9.79
C ALA A 38 7.55 -0.38 8.62
N PHE A 39 7.50 0.93 8.85
CA PHE A 39 7.17 1.90 7.79
C PHE A 39 8.25 1.98 6.70
N LEU A 40 9.54 1.79 7.02
CA LEU A 40 10.59 1.69 6.00
C LEU A 40 10.42 0.45 5.14
N GLU A 41 10.13 -0.70 5.75
CA GLU A 41 9.90 -1.93 5.01
C GLU A 41 8.65 -1.85 4.13
N LEU A 42 7.57 -1.21 4.59
CA LEU A 42 6.39 -0.93 3.78
C LEU A 42 6.71 -0.01 2.61
N ALA A 43 7.45 1.08 2.84
CA ALA A 43 7.94 1.95 1.76
C ALA A 43 8.79 1.18 0.72
N GLU A 44 9.60 0.21 1.16
CA GLU A 44 10.35 -0.65 0.23
C GLU A 44 9.45 -1.59 -0.59
N GLU A 45 8.29 -1.99 -0.08
CA GLU A 45 7.28 -2.76 -0.83
C GLU A 45 6.62 -1.90 -1.92
N GLU A 46 6.20 -0.68 -1.59
CA GLU A 46 5.69 0.32 -2.56
C GLU A 46 6.67 0.53 -3.72
N LEU A 47 7.98 0.61 -3.44
CA LEU A 47 9.00 0.74 -4.49
C LEU A 47 9.08 -0.47 -5.42
N LYS A 48 8.81 -1.69 -4.92
CA LYS A 48 8.75 -2.89 -5.76
C LYS A 48 7.51 -2.83 -6.65
N HIS A 49 6.38 -2.37 -6.13
CA HIS A 49 5.16 -2.19 -6.91
C HIS A 49 5.40 -1.19 -8.05
N VAL A 50 6.00 -0.03 -7.73
CA VAL A 50 6.45 0.97 -8.72
C VAL A 50 7.33 0.33 -9.79
N LYS A 51 8.26 -0.54 -9.40
CA LYS A 51 9.18 -1.21 -10.34
C LYS A 51 8.42 -2.12 -11.31
N TRP A 52 7.49 -2.94 -10.83
CA TRP A 52 6.69 -3.81 -11.69
C TRP A 52 5.78 -3.02 -12.62
N LEU A 53 5.16 -1.95 -12.13
CA LEU A 53 4.32 -1.09 -12.95
C LEU A 53 5.13 -0.33 -14.02
N LYS A 54 6.35 0.09 -13.71
CA LYS A 54 7.27 0.69 -14.71
C LYS A 54 7.71 -0.31 -15.78
N ASP A 55 7.95 -1.56 -15.40
CA ASP A 55 8.26 -2.63 -16.35
C ASP A 55 7.06 -2.91 -17.27
N LEU A 56 5.88 -3.07 -16.69
CA LEU A 56 4.60 -3.21 -17.41
C LEU A 56 4.38 -2.05 -18.37
N PHE A 57 4.55 -0.80 -17.92
CA PHE A 57 4.41 0.40 -18.75
C PHE A 57 5.35 0.36 -19.97
N THR A 58 6.63 0.03 -19.73
CA THR A 58 7.66 0.03 -20.77
C THR A 58 7.39 -1.06 -21.79
N LYS A 59 7.07 -2.27 -21.34
CA LYS A 59 6.77 -3.41 -22.22
C LYS A 59 5.48 -3.23 -23.01
N LEU A 60 4.45 -2.64 -22.42
CA LEU A 60 3.22 -2.30 -23.14
C LEU A 60 3.47 -1.23 -24.20
N LYS A 61 4.25 -0.19 -23.87
CA LYS A 61 4.60 0.88 -24.82
C LYS A 61 5.39 0.34 -26.02
N ASP A 62 6.29 -0.60 -25.79
CA ASP A 62 7.15 -1.19 -26.83
C ASP A 62 6.49 -2.39 -27.55
N ASN A 63 5.25 -2.76 -27.21
CA ASN A 63 4.55 -3.98 -27.67
C ASN A 63 5.36 -5.26 -27.41
N LYS A 64 5.96 -5.40 -26.23
CA LYS A 64 6.78 -6.56 -25.80
C LYS A 64 6.17 -7.30 -24.60
N MET A 65 4.84 -7.47 -24.61
CA MET A 65 4.10 -8.06 -23.49
C MET A 65 4.53 -9.49 -23.16
N ASP A 66 4.87 -10.29 -24.17
CA ASP A 66 5.37 -11.67 -24.02
C ASP A 66 6.66 -11.81 -23.18
N SER A 67 7.32 -10.69 -22.86
CA SER A 67 8.56 -10.65 -22.07
C SER A 67 8.35 -10.31 -20.59
N ILE A 68 7.11 -10.13 -20.12
CA ILE A 68 6.82 -9.90 -18.70
C ILE A 68 7.01 -11.21 -17.93
N ASP A 69 7.93 -11.21 -16.95
CA ASP A 69 8.08 -12.31 -16.00
C ASP A 69 7.17 -12.04 -14.79
N LEU A 70 6.06 -12.77 -14.72
CA LEU A 70 5.09 -12.65 -13.64
C LEU A 70 5.45 -13.50 -12.40
N LYS A 71 6.49 -14.34 -12.47
CA LYS A 71 6.81 -15.28 -11.39
C LYS A 71 7.14 -14.58 -10.08
N GLU A 72 7.93 -13.51 -10.14
CA GLU A 72 8.33 -12.75 -8.96
C GLU A 72 7.10 -12.17 -8.23
N ILE A 73 6.13 -11.67 -8.99
CA ILE A 73 4.90 -11.07 -8.45
C ILE A 73 3.99 -12.15 -7.87
N GLN A 74 3.85 -13.30 -8.55
CA GLN A 74 2.96 -14.38 -8.09
C GLN A 74 3.46 -15.12 -6.83
N VAL A 75 4.76 -15.08 -6.54
CA VAL A 75 5.33 -15.74 -5.35
C VAL A 75 5.64 -14.77 -4.22
N ALA A 76 5.61 -13.46 -4.50
CA ALA A 76 5.74 -12.44 -3.48
C ALA A 76 4.46 -12.37 -2.64
N SER A 77 4.61 -11.87 -1.42
CA SER A 77 3.52 -11.74 -0.46
C SER A 77 3.73 -10.46 0.36
N PRO A 78 2.64 -9.77 0.75
CA PRO A 78 2.74 -8.63 1.63
C PRO A 78 3.32 -9.08 2.97
N LYS A 79 4.21 -8.27 3.54
CA LYS A 79 4.74 -8.56 4.87
C LYS A 79 3.69 -8.36 5.95
N ILE A 80 3.87 -9.07 7.06
CA ILE A 80 3.17 -8.80 8.31
C ILE A 80 4.08 -7.92 9.16
N PHE A 81 3.64 -6.69 9.42
CA PHE A 81 4.41 -5.70 10.17
C PHE A 81 4.07 -5.76 11.66
N ALA A 82 5.09 -5.59 12.51
CA ALA A 82 4.92 -5.53 13.95
C ALA A 82 4.74 -4.07 14.40
N TRP A 83 3.52 -3.72 14.79
CA TRP A 83 3.14 -2.36 15.20
C TRP A 83 3.15 -2.13 16.73
N GLU A 84 3.42 -3.19 17.50
CA GLU A 84 3.17 -3.28 18.96
C GLU A 84 3.91 -2.23 19.79
N ASN A 85 5.07 -1.77 19.31
CA ASN A 85 5.98 -0.86 20.03
C ASN A 85 5.99 0.58 19.48
N LEU A 86 4.93 1.01 18.78
CA LEU A 86 4.79 2.42 18.37
C LEU A 86 4.98 3.35 19.57
N ASP A 87 5.81 4.38 19.40
CA ASP A 87 5.96 5.43 20.40
C ASP A 87 4.66 6.23 20.45
N ARG A 88 4.01 6.20 21.63
CA ARG A 88 2.65 6.70 21.83
C ARG A 88 2.63 8.11 22.40
N GLU A 89 3.79 8.78 22.53
CA GLU A 89 3.86 10.22 22.75
C GLU A 89 3.22 10.95 21.55
N GLY A 90 1.91 11.16 21.64
CA GLY A 90 1.08 11.69 20.56
C GLY A 90 0.09 10.68 19.98
N ALA A 91 -0.69 9.98 20.82
CA ALA A 91 -1.77 9.07 20.38
C ALA A 91 -2.65 9.65 19.24
N SER A 92 -2.97 10.96 19.28
CA SER A 92 -3.69 11.64 18.19
C SER A 92 -2.93 11.66 16.85
N LYS A 93 -1.60 11.80 16.88
CA LYS A 93 -0.72 11.71 15.71
C LYS A 93 -0.69 10.27 15.17
N ALA A 94 -0.56 9.27 16.05
CA ALA A 94 -0.61 7.86 15.65
C ALA A 94 -1.95 7.50 14.99
N VAL A 95 -3.08 7.85 15.62
CA VAL A 95 -4.43 7.68 15.05
C VAL A 95 -4.54 8.36 13.67
N SER A 96 -3.97 9.56 13.52
CA SER A 96 -3.99 10.27 12.23
C SER A 96 -3.15 9.57 11.16
N VAL A 97 -1.95 9.10 11.50
CA VAL A 97 -1.06 8.36 10.58
C VAL A 97 -1.73 7.09 10.08
N PHE A 98 -2.29 6.28 10.99
CA PHE A 98 -2.99 5.06 10.60
C PHE A 98 -4.28 5.35 9.84
N GLY A 99 -5.01 6.40 10.19
CA GLY A 99 -6.19 6.84 9.44
C GLY A 99 -5.87 7.27 8.00
N ILE A 100 -4.76 7.98 7.80
CA ILE A 100 -4.28 8.33 6.45
C ILE A 100 -3.87 7.08 5.67
N GLY A 101 -3.10 6.17 6.29
CA GLY A 101 -2.72 4.91 5.66
C GLY A 101 -3.94 4.08 5.24
N ILE A 102 -4.94 3.93 6.11
CA ILE A 102 -6.22 3.27 5.79
C ILE A 102 -6.87 3.85 4.54
N GLN A 103 -6.92 5.18 4.44
CA GLN A 103 -7.54 5.84 3.29
C GLN A 103 -6.74 5.57 2.01
N MET A 104 -5.41 5.69 2.08
CA MET A 104 -4.53 5.42 0.94
C MET A 104 -4.65 3.97 0.46
N GLU A 105 -4.57 3.01 1.37
CA GLU A 105 -4.67 1.58 1.05
C GLU A 105 -6.04 1.22 0.49
N ARG A 106 -7.12 1.77 1.05
CA ARG A 106 -8.47 1.58 0.53
C ARG A 106 -8.60 2.13 -0.89
N ASP A 107 -8.09 3.33 -1.15
CA ASP A 107 -8.13 3.93 -2.48
C ASP A 107 -7.32 3.12 -3.49
N SER A 108 -6.17 2.59 -3.09
CA SER A 108 -5.35 1.69 -3.92
C SER A 108 -6.06 0.37 -4.21
N VAL A 109 -6.69 -0.26 -3.20
CA VAL A 109 -7.51 -1.48 -3.38
C VAL A 109 -8.62 -1.25 -4.40
N ASP A 110 -9.39 -0.17 -4.24
CA ASP A 110 -10.50 0.16 -5.14
C ASP A 110 -10.00 0.46 -6.55
N PHE A 111 -8.89 1.19 -6.65
CA PHE A 111 -8.23 1.49 -7.91
C PHE A 111 -7.81 0.20 -8.64
N TYR A 112 -7.10 -0.71 -7.98
CA TYR A 112 -6.60 -1.93 -8.61
C TYR A 112 -7.71 -2.93 -8.96
N LYS A 113 -8.72 -3.09 -8.09
CA LYS A 113 -9.91 -3.90 -8.41
C LYS A 113 -10.61 -3.40 -9.67
N LYS A 114 -10.73 -2.08 -9.82
CA LYS A 114 -11.31 -1.47 -11.02
C LYS A 114 -10.40 -1.65 -12.23
N ALA A 115 -9.10 -1.40 -12.10
CA ALA A 115 -8.13 -1.55 -13.20
C ALA A 115 -8.09 -3.00 -13.72
N ALA A 116 -8.09 -3.99 -12.83
CA ALA A 116 -8.15 -5.42 -13.17
C ALA A 116 -9.44 -5.81 -13.92
N LYS A 117 -10.56 -5.16 -13.58
CA LYS A 117 -11.85 -5.39 -14.24
C LYS A 117 -11.91 -4.76 -15.64
N ASP A 118 -11.36 -3.56 -15.78
CA ASP A 118 -11.50 -2.75 -17.00
C ASP A 118 -10.42 -3.05 -18.05
N THR A 119 -9.31 -3.69 -17.66
CA THR A 119 -8.21 -4.01 -18.59
C THR A 119 -8.50 -5.23 -19.47
N GLU A 120 -8.09 -5.13 -20.73
CA GLU A 120 -8.07 -6.25 -21.69
C GLU A 120 -6.66 -6.86 -21.84
N VAL A 121 -5.66 -6.32 -21.13
CA VAL A 121 -4.27 -6.79 -21.19
C VAL A 121 -4.07 -7.84 -20.09
N GLN A 122 -3.84 -9.09 -20.49
CA GLN A 122 -3.82 -10.23 -19.57
C GLN A 122 -2.73 -10.10 -18.50
N GLU A 123 -1.53 -9.64 -18.86
CA GLU A 123 -0.43 -9.46 -17.92
C GLU A 123 -0.71 -8.31 -16.95
N ALA A 124 -1.32 -7.21 -17.43
CA ALA A 124 -1.73 -6.09 -16.57
C ALA A 124 -2.78 -6.55 -15.57
N LYS A 125 -3.76 -7.35 -16.02
CA LYS A 125 -4.79 -7.93 -15.16
C LYS A 125 -4.18 -8.72 -14.00
N VAL A 126 -3.24 -9.61 -14.28
CA VAL A 126 -2.57 -10.40 -13.23
C VAL A 126 -1.86 -9.49 -12.23
N ILE A 127 -1.13 -8.48 -12.70
CA ILE A 127 -0.43 -7.54 -11.82
C ILE A 127 -1.41 -6.76 -10.94
N TYR A 128 -2.49 -6.22 -11.52
CA TYR A 128 -3.51 -5.49 -10.76
C TYR A 128 -4.24 -6.37 -9.74
N GLU A 129 -4.54 -7.63 -10.09
CA GLU A 129 -5.17 -8.57 -9.15
C GLU A 129 -4.26 -8.90 -7.96
N GLU A 130 -2.95 -9.04 -8.18
CA GLU A 130 -2.00 -9.26 -7.09
C GLU A 130 -1.82 -8.00 -6.23
N LEU A 131 -1.63 -6.83 -6.84
CA LEU A 131 -1.53 -5.57 -6.09
C LEU A 131 -2.79 -5.31 -5.26
N ALA A 132 -4.00 -5.52 -5.82
CA ALA A 132 -5.25 -5.39 -5.07
C ALA A 132 -5.32 -6.30 -3.83
N LYS A 133 -4.73 -7.50 -3.87
CA LYS A 133 -4.69 -8.41 -2.71
C LYS A 133 -3.71 -7.91 -1.66
N TRP A 134 -2.61 -7.32 -2.08
CA TRP A 134 -1.57 -6.88 -1.15
C TRP A 134 -1.94 -5.59 -0.46
N GLU A 135 -2.50 -4.61 -1.18
CA GLU A 135 -3.05 -3.41 -0.56
C GLU A 135 -4.23 -3.74 0.37
N GLN A 136 -4.98 -4.81 0.06
CA GLN A 136 -6.02 -5.31 0.98
C GLN A 136 -5.41 -5.86 2.28
N SER A 137 -4.26 -6.53 2.21
CA SER A 137 -3.52 -6.99 3.39
C SER A 137 -2.94 -5.82 4.19
N HIS A 138 -2.38 -4.81 3.53
CA HIS A 138 -1.93 -3.58 4.18
C HIS A 138 -3.09 -2.89 4.90
N LEU A 139 -4.21 -2.70 4.20
CA LEU A 139 -5.44 -2.11 4.76
C LEU A 139 -5.91 -2.84 6.02
N GLU A 140 -5.94 -4.17 6.00
CA GLU A 140 -6.34 -4.98 7.16
C GLU A 140 -5.39 -4.83 8.35
N GLN A 141 -4.08 -4.78 8.10
CA GLN A 141 -3.08 -4.55 9.13
C GLN A 141 -3.22 -3.16 9.76
N PHE A 142 -3.44 -2.14 8.93
CA PHE A 142 -3.65 -0.78 9.39
C PHE A 142 -4.95 -0.63 10.19
N TYR A 143 -6.04 -1.26 9.75
CA TYR A 143 -7.30 -1.26 10.49
C TYR A 143 -7.15 -1.87 11.88
N LYS A 144 -6.51 -3.04 11.96
CA LYS A 144 -6.28 -3.72 13.23
C LYS A 144 -5.51 -2.83 14.21
N GLU A 145 -4.48 -2.15 13.73
CA GLU A 145 -3.69 -1.25 14.57
C GLU A 145 -4.45 0.03 14.93
N TYR A 146 -5.22 0.59 14.00
CA TYR A 146 -6.07 1.75 14.24
C TYR A 146 -7.12 1.48 15.33
N GLU A 147 -7.80 0.33 15.28
CA GLU A 147 -8.78 -0.07 16.31
C GLU A 147 -8.11 -0.18 17.69
N ARG A 148 -6.93 -0.82 17.75
CA ARG A 148 -6.13 -0.93 18.98
C ARG A 148 -5.77 0.45 19.55
N LEU A 149 -5.34 1.38 18.72
CA LEU A 149 -5.00 2.75 19.13
C LEU A 149 -6.23 3.53 19.60
N MET A 150 -7.39 3.34 18.97
CA MET A 150 -8.64 3.99 19.35
C MET A 150 -9.16 3.48 20.71
N GLU A 151 -9.11 2.17 20.95
CA GLU A 151 -9.47 1.56 22.24
C GLU A 151 -8.59 2.10 23.39
N GLU A 152 -7.28 2.17 23.18
CA GLU A 152 -6.34 2.73 24.16
C GLU A 152 -6.61 4.21 24.41
N TRP A 153 -6.83 5.00 23.35
CA TRP A 153 -7.12 6.43 23.45
C TRP A 153 -8.41 6.70 24.24
N TRP A 154 -9.47 5.91 24.00
CA TRP A 154 -10.73 5.98 24.73
C TRP A 154 -10.59 5.60 26.21
N SER A 155 -9.82 4.54 26.49
CA SER A 155 -9.50 4.12 27.86
C SER A 155 -8.74 5.21 28.64
N GLU A 156 -7.74 5.83 28.02
CA GLU A 156 -6.95 6.91 28.64
C GLU A 156 -7.78 8.18 28.92
N GLN A 157 -8.78 8.48 28.09
CA GLN A 157 -9.65 9.65 28.26
C GLN A 157 -10.88 9.38 29.15
N GLY A 158 -11.06 8.15 29.65
CA GLY A 158 -12.19 7.79 30.51
C GLY A 158 -13.55 7.75 29.79
N PHE A 159 -13.55 7.58 28.46
CA PHE A 159 -14.75 7.44 27.64
C PHE A 159 -14.77 6.04 27.02
N GLU A 160 -15.29 5.04 27.70
CA GLU A 160 -15.63 3.75 27.07
C GLU A 160 -17.00 3.86 26.35
N PRO A 161 -17.09 3.59 25.04
CA PRO A 161 -18.37 3.35 24.40
C PRO A 161 -18.90 1.98 24.84
N PHE A 162 -20.07 2.01 25.47
CA PHE A 162 -20.85 0.87 25.97
C PHE A 162 -21.43 -0.01 24.85
#